data_AF-U6P5Q7-F1
#
_entry.id   AF-U6P5Q7-F1
#
_cell.length_a   1.000
_cell.length_b   1.000
_cell.length_c   1.000
_cell.angle_alpha   90.00
_cell.angle_beta   90.00
_cell.angle_gamma   90.00
#
_symmetry.space_group_name_H-M   'P 1'
#
loop_
_entity.id
_entity.type
_entity.pdbx_description
1 polymer ?
#
loop_
_entity_poly.entity_id
_entity_poly.type
_entity_poly.pdbx_seq_one_letter_code
_entity_poly.pdbx_strand_id
1 'polypeptide(L)'
;MYLTLVGKATYIWHIDFEEYSLKDTTRKGEVEIEGGIKLPGAANMQFMAYNCSLEERATELTERCERLPDRTKFSKRRRNFADFDYTISNGPISVAKEAVEKWWNQKPKWQELQNISENDYSAIPFFLMAQAEIDQIGCSVSLCKKDGESSYYTVGCVYGKRVKSDSELYQKGPACSTCEKNCYKNVLCKKP
;
A
#
# COMPACT_ATOMS: atom_id res chain seq x y z
N MET A 1 -26.75 -2.16 12.31
CA MET A 1 -25.37 -1.90 12.76
C MET A 1 -24.42 -3.10 12.56
N TYR A 2 -24.89 -4.35 12.52
CA TYR A 2 -24.03 -5.53 12.25
C TYR A 2 -23.65 -5.72 10.76
N LEU A 3 -24.53 -5.39 9.80
CA LEU A 3 -24.23 -5.55 8.37
C LEU A 3 -23.11 -4.63 7.85
N THR A 4 -22.97 -3.43 8.41
CA THR A 4 -21.89 -2.50 8.04
C THR A 4 -20.53 -2.99 8.51
N LEU A 5 -20.42 -3.58 9.70
CA LEU A 5 -19.16 -4.11 10.25
C LEU A 5 -18.63 -5.31 9.45
N VAL A 6 -19.50 -6.22 9.00
CA VAL A 6 -19.12 -7.37 8.16
C VAL A 6 -18.67 -6.90 6.77
N GLY A 7 -19.37 -5.92 6.20
CA GLY A 7 -18.95 -5.25 4.97
C GLY A 7 -17.59 -4.59 5.13
N LYS A 8 -17.39 -3.83 6.24
CA LYS A 8 -16.15 -3.13 6.57
C LYS A 8 -14.94 -4.05 6.61
N ALA A 9 -15.04 -5.12 7.38
CA ALA A 9 -13.97 -6.10 7.48
C ALA A 9 -13.64 -6.73 6.11
N THR A 10 -14.66 -7.08 5.31
CA THR A 10 -14.44 -7.86 4.07
C THR A 10 -13.55 -7.15 3.07
N TYR A 11 -13.75 -5.86 2.79
CA TYR A 11 -12.89 -5.15 1.82
C TYR A 11 -11.49 -4.86 2.36
N ILE A 12 -11.33 -4.70 3.67
CA ILE A 12 -10.04 -4.51 4.31
C ILE A 12 -9.18 -5.77 4.17
N TRP A 13 -9.76 -6.94 4.45
CA TRP A 13 -9.10 -8.23 4.23
C TRP A 13 -8.59 -8.39 2.79
N HIS A 14 -9.31 -7.88 1.80
CA HIS A 14 -8.85 -7.93 0.40
C HIS A 14 -7.64 -7.02 0.18
N ILE A 15 -7.65 -5.78 0.70
CA ILE A 15 -6.52 -4.85 0.54
C ILE A 15 -5.26 -5.44 1.18
N ASP A 16 -5.36 -5.90 2.43
CA ASP A 16 -4.21 -6.45 3.16
C ASP A 16 -3.67 -7.71 2.48
N PHE A 17 -4.55 -8.56 1.95
CA PHE A 17 -4.16 -9.76 1.23
C PHE A 17 -3.45 -9.45 -0.09
N GLU A 18 -3.94 -8.48 -0.85
CA GLU A 18 -3.30 -8.04 -2.09
C GLU A 18 -1.93 -7.42 -1.79
N GLU A 19 -1.81 -6.53 -0.80
CA GLU A 19 -0.51 -5.98 -0.40
C GLU A 19 0.48 -7.05 0.08
N TYR A 20 0.01 -8.04 0.84
CA TYR A 20 0.82 -9.20 1.22
C TYR A 20 1.33 -9.97 -0.01
N SER A 21 0.45 -10.23 -0.99
CA SER A 21 0.80 -10.92 -2.24
C SER A 21 1.87 -10.16 -3.02
N LEU A 22 1.73 -8.84 -3.12
CA LEU A 22 2.66 -7.96 -3.82
C LEU A 22 4.04 -7.87 -3.13
N LYS A 23 4.09 -7.96 -1.79
CA LYS A 23 5.36 -8.11 -1.08
C LYS A 23 6.03 -9.46 -1.35
N ASP A 24 5.28 -10.54 -1.49
CA ASP A 24 5.85 -11.84 -1.85
C ASP A 24 6.44 -11.83 -3.27
N THR A 25 5.79 -11.20 -4.25
CA THR A 25 6.33 -11.07 -5.62
C THR A 25 7.60 -10.21 -5.65
N THR A 26 7.62 -9.09 -4.91
CA THR A 26 8.84 -8.25 -4.76
C THR A 26 10.00 -9.06 -4.21
N ARG A 27 9.74 -9.83 -3.16
CA ARG A 27 10.76 -10.65 -2.52
C ARG A 27 11.34 -11.71 -3.45
N LYS A 28 10.54 -12.27 -4.37
CA LYS A 28 11.02 -13.23 -5.36
C LYS A 28 11.85 -12.58 -6.48
N GLY A 29 11.86 -11.26 -6.57
CA GLY A 29 12.48 -10.54 -7.69
C GLY A 29 11.66 -10.61 -8.98
N GLU A 30 10.35 -10.76 -8.86
CA GLU A 30 9.41 -10.86 -9.98
C GLU A 30 8.88 -9.48 -10.42
N VAL A 31 9.29 -8.40 -9.74
CA VAL A 31 8.81 -7.05 -10.00
C VAL A 31 9.74 -6.34 -10.98
N GLU A 32 9.15 -5.78 -12.03
CA GLU A 32 9.82 -4.93 -13.01
C GLU A 32 9.44 -3.45 -12.81
N ILE A 33 10.44 -2.58 -12.83
CA ILE A 33 10.28 -1.11 -12.77
C ILE A 33 10.47 -0.48 -14.16
N GLU A 34 10.73 0.83 -14.23
CA GLU A 34 10.94 1.52 -15.50
C GLU A 34 12.01 0.84 -16.36
N GLY A 35 11.81 0.81 -17.68
CA GLY A 35 12.76 0.21 -18.61
C GLY A 35 12.88 -1.32 -18.55
N GLY A 36 11.98 -2.01 -17.84
CA GLY A 36 12.01 -3.48 -17.70
C GLY A 36 13.08 -3.98 -16.72
N ILE A 37 13.58 -3.10 -15.86
CA ILE A 37 14.58 -3.47 -14.85
C ILE A 37 13.93 -4.37 -13.80
N LYS A 38 14.43 -5.60 -13.67
CA LYS A 38 13.98 -6.54 -12.64
C LYS A 38 14.59 -6.20 -11.28
N LEU A 39 13.75 -6.04 -10.27
CA LEU A 39 14.20 -5.88 -8.91
C LEU A 39 14.79 -7.20 -8.38
N PRO A 40 15.87 -7.17 -7.58
CA PRO A 40 16.47 -8.38 -7.01
C PRO A 40 15.59 -8.96 -5.91
N GLY A 41 15.86 -10.19 -5.48
CA GLY A 41 15.17 -10.78 -4.33
C GLY A 41 15.44 -10.03 -3.02
N ALA A 42 14.48 -10.09 -2.08
CA ALA A 42 14.54 -9.37 -0.81
C ALA A 42 14.89 -10.29 0.38
N ALA A 43 15.96 -9.95 1.08
CA ALA A 43 16.46 -10.68 2.25
C ALA A 43 15.68 -10.40 3.54
N ASN A 44 15.18 -9.16 3.70
CA ASN A 44 14.58 -8.66 4.94
C ASN A 44 13.10 -8.22 4.81
N MET A 45 12.39 -8.64 3.76
CA MET A 45 11.02 -8.18 3.50
C MET A 45 10.08 -8.57 4.66
N GLN A 46 9.54 -7.56 5.36
CA GLN A 46 8.65 -7.81 6.50
C GLN A 46 7.24 -8.15 6.04
N PHE A 47 6.62 -9.09 6.77
CA PHE A 47 5.20 -9.35 6.77
C PHE A 47 4.43 -8.07 7.11
N MET A 48 3.45 -7.72 6.28
CA MET A 48 2.56 -6.59 6.55
C MET A 48 1.45 -7.03 7.52
N ALA A 49 1.48 -6.52 8.74
CA ALA A 49 0.48 -6.81 9.76
C ALA A 49 -0.65 -5.79 9.75
N TYR A 50 -1.88 -6.27 9.83
CA TYR A 50 -3.03 -5.42 10.02
C TYR A 50 -3.01 -4.72 11.39
N ASN A 51 -3.42 -3.45 11.44
CA ASN A 51 -3.49 -2.65 12.66
C ASN A 51 -4.78 -1.80 12.71
N CYS A 52 -5.65 -2.11 13.66
CA CYS A 52 -6.94 -1.43 13.82
C CYS A 52 -6.81 0.08 14.11
N SER A 53 -5.77 0.52 14.82
CA SER A 53 -5.56 1.96 15.07
C SER A 53 -5.12 2.70 13.81
N LEU A 54 -4.49 2.01 12.84
CA LEU A 54 -4.21 2.58 11.52
C LEU A 54 -5.47 2.60 10.63
N GLU A 55 -6.34 1.58 10.74
CA GLU A 55 -7.66 1.56 10.08
C GLU A 55 -8.54 2.72 10.56
N GLU A 56 -8.58 2.98 11.87
CA GLU A 56 -9.35 4.08 12.43
C GLU A 56 -8.88 5.43 11.85
N ARG A 57 -7.56 5.64 11.78
CA ARG A 57 -6.98 6.82 11.12
C ARG A 57 -7.28 6.88 9.61
N ALA A 58 -7.30 5.74 8.93
CA ALA A 58 -7.68 5.67 7.52
C ALA A 58 -9.14 6.08 7.35
N THR A 59 -10.02 5.59 8.23
CA THR A 59 -11.45 5.91 8.28
C THR A 59 -11.68 7.40 8.53
N GLU A 60 -11.01 7.99 9.51
CA GLU A 60 -11.07 9.44 9.77
C GLU A 60 -10.66 10.30 8.57
N LEU A 61 -9.82 9.78 7.68
CA LEU A 61 -9.38 10.48 6.48
C LEU A 61 -10.35 10.27 5.32
N THR A 62 -10.84 9.05 5.10
CA THR A 62 -11.77 8.73 4.01
C THR A 62 -13.17 9.29 4.24
N GLU A 63 -13.63 9.34 5.49
CA GLU A 63 -14.96 9.88 5.82
C GLU A 63 -15.05 11.41 5.69
N ARG A 64 -13.92 12.11 5.52
CA ARG A 64 -13.93 13.55 5.20
C ARG A 64 -14.46 13.85 3.81
N CYS A 65 -14.43 12.88 2.91
CA CYS A 65 -14.86 13.06 1.53
C CYS A 65 -14.19 14.28 0.86
N GLU A 66 -12.87 14.36 1.01
CA GLU A 66 -12.01 15.34 0.36
C GLU A 66 -11.14 14.63 -0.68
N ARG A 67 -11.27 15.03 -1.95
CA ARG A 67 -10.35 14.57 -3.00
C ARG A 67 -8.96 15.14 -2.75
N LEU A 68 -8.01 14.27 -2.45
CA LEU A 68 -6.64 14.70 -2.16
C LEU A 68 -5.88 14.95 -3.47
N PRO A 69 -5.15 16.08 -3.59
CA PRO A 69 -4.33 16.32 -4.77
C PRO A 69 -3.17 15.33 -4.83
N ASP A 70 -2.74 15.05 -6.05
CA ASP A 70 -1.56 14.24 -6.35
C ASP A 70 -0.32 14.78 -5.65
N ARG A 71 0.65 13.88 -5.44
CA ARG A 71 1.93 14.24 -4.83
C ARG A 71 2.77 15.01 -5.82
N THR A 72 3.22 16.18 -5.40
CA THR A 72 4.16 17.04 -6.14
C THR A 72 5.52 17.15 -5.46
N LYS A 73 5.68 16.55 -4.28
CA LYS A 73 6.90 16.58 -3.46
C LYS A 73 6.95 15.38 -2.52
N PHE A 74 8.14 15.08 -1.99
CA PHE A 74 8.43 13.94 -1.10
C PHE A 74 7.78 14.03 0.29
N SER A 75 6.45 14.07 0.31
CA SER A 75 5.60 14.29 1.49
C SER A 75 4.47 13.28 1.55
N LYS A 76 3.64 13.31 2.61
CA LYS A 76 2.53 12.36 2.81
C LYS A 76 2.98 10.89 2.67
N ARG A 77 4.14 10.58 3.26
CA ARG A 77 4.91 9.32 3.13
C ARG A 77 4.41 8.19 4.02
N ARG A 78 3.18 8.29 4.54
CA ARG A 78 2.56 7.33 5.49
C ARG A 78 1.17 6.89 5.09
N ARG A 79 0.66 7.37 3.95
CA ARG A 79 -0.71 7.08 3.56
C ARG A 79 -0.81 6.95 2.06
N ASN A 80 -1.61 6.03 1.58
CA ASN A 80 -2.03 5.98 0.20
C ASN A 80 -3.50 6.35 0.10
N PHE A 81 -3.86 7.07 -0.96
CA PHE A 81 -5.22 7.57 -1.20
C PHE A 81 -5.55 7.41 -2.68
N ALA A 82 -6.79 7.03 -2.98
CA ALA A 82 -7.30 6.98 -4.34
C ALA A 82 -8.82 7.21 -4.32
N ASP A 83 -9.28 8.06 -5.23
CA ASP A 83 -10.70 8.33 -5.44
C ASP A 83 -11.16 7.71 -6.76
N PHE A 84 -12.38 7.20 -6.77
CA PHE A 84 -13.01 6.54 -7.91
C PHE A 84 -14.45 7.03 -8.02
N ASP A 85 -14.83 7.58 -9.18
CA ASP A 85 -16.20 8.01 -9.39
C ASP A 85 -17.16 6.82 -9.25
N TYR A 86 -18.30 7.06 -8.59
CA TYR A 86 -19.28 6.01 -8.36
C TYR A 86 -19.95 5.63 -9.68
N THR A 87 -20.03 4.34 -9.94
CA THR A 87 -20.84 3.75 -10.99
C THR A 87 -21.71 2.65 -10.40
N ILE A 88 -22.77 2.26 -11.11
CA ILE A 88 -23.61 1.14 -10.66
C ILE A 88 -22.88 -0.20 -10.65
N SER A 89 -21.76 -0.29 -11.40
CA SER A 89 -20.97 -1.50 -11.57
C SER A 89 -19.76 -1.59 -10.63
N ASN A 90 -19.33 -0.49 -10.00
CA ASN A 90 -18.24 -0.52 -9.03
C ASN A 90 -18.76 -0.61 -7.59
N GLY A 91 -18.13 -1.52 -6.84
CA GLY A 91 -18.44 -1.75 -5.43
C GLY A 91 -17.20 -1.51 -4.55
N PRO A 92 -17.37 -1.49 -3.22
CA PRO A 92 -16.27 -1.22 -2.29
C PRO A 92 -15.10 -2.20 -2.45
N ILE A 93 -15.35 -3.47 -2.79
CA ILE A 93 -14.29 -4.46 -3.03
C ILE A 93 -13.55 -4.19 -4.34
N SER A 94 -14.25 -3.83 -5.41
CA SER A 94 -13.60 -3.59 -6.71
C SER A 94 -12.73 -2.33 -6.66
N VAL A 95 -13.23 -1.23 -6.06
CA VAL A 95 -12.44 0.00 -5.91
C VAL A 95 -11.27 -0.17 -4.94
N ALA A 96 -11.41 -1.02 -3.92
CA ALA A 96 -10.30 -1.39 -3.03
C ALA A 96 -9.16 -2.08 -3.80
N LYS A 97 -9.48 -3.06 -4.65
CA LYS A 97 -8.49 -3.73 -5.51
C LYS A 97 -7.87 -2.76 -6.50
N GLU A 98 -8.69 -1.95 -7.16
CA GLU A 98 -8.23 -0.94 -8.13
C GLU A 98 -7.30 0.10 -7.47
N ALA A 99 -7.54 0.47 -6.21
CA ALA A 99 -6.65 1.35 -5.44
C ALA A 99 -5.27 0.73 -5.23
N VAL A 100 -5.22 -0.53 -4.78
CA VAL A 100 -3.97 -1.27 -4.56
C VAL A 100 -3.19 -1.40 -5.86
N GLU A 101 -3.86 -1.79 -6.96
CA GLU A 101 -3.24 -1.88 -8.28
C GLU A 101 -2.73 -0.51 -8.77
N LYS A 102 -3.51 0.55 -8.59
CA LYS A 102 -3.11 1.92 -8.96
C LYS A 102 -1.86 2.36 -8.22
N TRP A 103 -1.74 2.07 -6.92
CA TRP A 103 -0.55 2.41 -6.13
C TRP A 103 0.65 1.55 -6.52
N TRP A 104 0.44 0.25 -6.74
CA TRP A 104 1.48 -0.67 -7.21
C TRP A 104 2.05 -0.27 -8.57
N ASN A 105 1.18 0.16 -9.49
CA ASN A 105 1.55 0.56 -10.83
C ASN A 105 2.23 1.93 -10.91
N GLN A 106 2.57 2.55 -9.78
CA GLN A 106 3.50 3.68 -9.74
C GLN A 106 4.98 3.25 -9.85
N LYS A 107 5.28 1.95 -9.74
CA LYS A 107 6.64 1.40 -9.87
C LYS A 107 7.43 1.84 -11.12
N PRO A 108 6.83 2.08 -12.32
CA PRO A 108 7.59 2.54 -13.47
C PRO A 108 7.97 4.03 -13.40
N LYS A 109 7.60 4.75 -12.34
CA LYS A 109 8.05 6.13 -12.11
C LYS A 109 9.36 6.20 -11.32
N TRP A 110 9.89 5.05 -10.95
CA TRP A 110 11.15 4.92 -10.23
C TRP A 110 12.19 4.31 -11.16
N GLN A 111 13.30 5.02 -11.30
CA GLN A 111 14.36 4.73 -12.28
C GLN A 111 15.60 4.12 -11.63
N GLU A 112 15.78 4.32 -10.33
CA GLU A 112 16.96 3.86 -9.61
C GLU A 112 16.73 2.46 -9.04
N LEU A 113 17.75 1.60 -9.14
CA LEU A 113 17.68 0.28 -8.54
C LEU A 113 17.82 0.40 -7.02
N GLN A 114 16.71 0.19 -6.31
CA GLN A 114 16.64 0.10 -4.84
C GLN A 114 16.86 1.37 -4.03
N ASN A 115 17.52 2.40 -4.54
CA ASN A 115 17.70 3.66 -3.82
C ASN A 115 16.47 4.57 -3.97
N ILE A 116 15.95 5.05 -2.85
CA ILE A 116 14.83 6.00 -2.81
C ILE A 116 15.40 7.40 -2.57
N SER A 117 15.18 8.32 -3.50
CA SER A 117 15.56 9.73 -3.40
C SER A 117 14.33 10.63 -3.16
N GLU A 118 14.55 11.91 -2.88
CA GLU A 118 13.46 12.89 -2.79
C GLU A 118 12.76 13.14 -4.14
N ASN A 119 13.46 12.89 -5.25
CA ASN A 119 12.90 13.05 -6.59
C ASN A 119 11.87 11.95 -6.93
N ASP A 120 11.88 10.83 -6.21
CA ASP A 120 10.99 9.69 -6.43
C ASP A 120 9.61 9.85 -5.74
N TYR A 121 9.18 11.10 -5.50
CA TYR A 121 7.94 11.40 -4.78
C TYR A 121 6.68 10.79 -5.43
N SER A 122 6.72 10.59 -6.75
CA SER A 122 5.63 10.03 -7.53
C SER A 122 5.50 8.50 -7.34
N ALA A 123 6.58 7.82 -6.98
CA ALA A 123 6.64 6.39 -6.68
C ALA A 123 6.38 6.06 -5.19
N ILE A 124 6.20 7.06 -4.32
CA ILE A 124 5.83 6.87 -2.90
C ILE A 124 4.70 5.85 -2.70
N PRO A 125 3.62 5.83 -3.51
CA PRO A 125 2.58 4.83 -3.34
C PRO A 125 3.07 3.39 -3.44
N PHE A 126 3.94 3.11 -4.40
CA PHE A 126 4.60 1.82 -4.55
C PHE A 126 5.56 1.55 -3.39
N PHE A 127 6.37 2.54 -2.98
CA PHE A 127 7.31 2.36 -1.87
C PHE A 127 6.63 2.04 -0.53
N LEU A 128 5.46 2.63 -0.26
CA LEU A 128 4.68 2.33 0.93
C LEU A 128 4.30 0.84 1.02
N MET A 129 4.05 0.21 -0.13
CA MET A 129 3.67 -1.19 -0.25
C MET A 129 4.89 -2.12 -0.28
N ALA A 130 5.99 -1.68 -0.91
CA ALA A 130 7.14 -2.54 -1.20
C ALA A 130 8.34 -2.36 -0.26
N GLN A 131 8.42 -1.29 0.54
CA GLN A 131 9.58 -1.08 1.41
C GLN A 131 9.60 -2.10 2.56
N ALA A 132 10.72 -2.81 2.71
CA ALA A 132 10.85 -3.92 3.66
C ALA A 132 10.53 -3.51 5.09
N GLU A 133 10.95 -2.31 5.51
CA GLU A 133 10.70 -1.86 6.88
C GLU A 133 9.23 -1.62 7.19
N ILE A 134 8.37 -1.34 6.20
CA ILE A 134 6.96 -1.02 6.45
C ILE A 134 6.20 -2.32 6.71
N ASP A 135 5.78 -2.51 7.95
CA ASP A 135 5.31 -3.80 8.48
C ASP A 135 3.91 -3.71 9.09
N GLN A 136 3.26 -2.56 8.99
CA GLN A 136 1.90 -2.35 9.50
C GLN A 136 1.08 -1.48 8.58
N ILE A 137 -0.20 -1.85 8.42
CA ILE A 137 -1.17 -1.14 7.60
C ILE A 137 -2.55 -1.15 8.28
N GLY A 138 -3.35 -0.13 7.99
CA GLY A 138 -4.79 -0.19 8.14
C GLY A 138 -5.46 0.68 7.08
N CYS A 139 -6.55 0.19 6.52
CA CYS A 139 -7.18 0.79 5.34
C CYS A 139 -8.68 1.00 5.55
N SER A 140 -9.27 1.92 4.79
CA SER A 140 -10.70 2.17 4.78
C SER A 140 -11.18 2.51 3.38
N VAL A 141 -12.46 2.21 3.14
CA VAL A 141 -13.19 2.55 1.92
C VAL A 141 -14.44 3.29 2.36
N SER A 142 -14.65 4.50 1.84
CA SER A 142 -15.84 5.30 2.14
C SER A 142 -16.54 5.70 0.85
N LEU A 143 -17.86 5.53 0.81
CA LEU A 143 -18.70 6.06 -0.27
C LEU A 143 -19.12 7.48 0.09
N CYS A 144 -18.60 8.44 -0.65
CA CYS A 144 -18.89 9.86 -0.49
C CYS A 144 -20.10 10.24 -1.33
N LYS A 145 -21.12 10.76 -0.65
CA LYS A 145 -22.35 11.27 -1.25
C LYS A 145 -22.56 12.69 -0.76
N LYS A 146 -22.73 13.62 -1.69
CA LYS A 146 -23.03 15.02 -1.37
C LYS A 146 -24.10 15.52 -2.32
N ASP A 147 -25.11 16.20 -1.78
CA ASP A 147 -26.25 16.68 -2.56
C ASP A 147 -25.77 17.61 -3.69
N GLY A 148 -26.21 17.32 -4.91
CA GLY A 148 -25.82 18.07 -6.11
C GLY A 148 -24.43 17.72 -6.68
N GLU A 149 -23.71 16.76 -6.10
CA GLU A 149 -22.41 16.29 -6.61
C GLU A 149 -22.45 14.79 -6.96
N SER A 150 -21.64 14.40 -7.95
CA SER A 150 -21.45 12.99 -8.28
C SER A 150 -20.86 12.24 -7.08
N SER A 151 -21.49 11.13 -6.71
CA SER A 151 -20.96 10.24 -5.68
C SER A 151 -19.62 9.65 -6.13
N TYR A 152 -18.76 9.31 -5.18
CA TYR A 152 -17.48 8.66 -5.45
C TYR A 152 -17.04 7.83 -4.26
N TYR A 153 -16.23 6.79 -4.51
CA TYR A 153 -15.53 6.08 -3.45
C TYR A 153 -14.19 6.74 -3.20
N THR A 154 -13.79 6.83 -1.94
CA THR A 154 -12.43 7.14 -1.54
C THR A 154 -11.85 5.96 -0.77
N VAL A 155 -10.65 5.55 -1.15
CA VAL A 155 -9.90 4.45 -0.55
C VAL A 155 -8.63 5.03 0.06
N GLY A 156 -8.43 4.78 1.35
CA GLY A 156 -7.29 5.28 2.10
C GLY A 156 -6.60 4.15 2.85
N CYS A 157 -5.28 4.08 2.78
CA CYS A 157 -4.46 3.21 3.63
C CYS A 157 -3.48 4.05 4.43
N VAL A 158 -3.27 3.72 5.70
CA VAL A 158 -2.29 4.35 6.58
C VAL A 158 -1.28 3.29 7.02
N TYR A 159 0.00 3.62 6.90
CA TYR A 159 1.11 2.73 7.19
C TYR A 159 1.79 3.13 8.51
N GLY A 160 2.24 2.12 9.27
CA GLY A 160 2.86 2.34 10.59
C GLY A 160 4.21 3.06 10.50
N LYS A 161 4.88 2.98 9.34
CA LYS A 161 6.14 3.67 9.06
C LYS A 161 6.02 4.54 7.82
N ARG A 162 7.01 5.42 7.68
CA ARG A 162 7.11 6.32 6.53
C ARG A 162 8.17 5.83 5.56
N VAL A 163 7.95 6.08 4.28
CA VAL A 163 9.02 5.99 3.27
C VAL A 163 10.15 6.93 3.67
N LYS A 164 11.38 6.43 3.66
CA LYS A 164 12.60 7.20 3.94
C LYS A 164 13.28 7.54 2.61
N SER A 165 13.74 8.79 2.46
CA SER A 165 14.72 9.13 1.42
C SER A 165 16.08 8.59 1.85
N ASP A 166 17.00 8.50 0.88
CA ASP A 166 18.38 8.05 1.08
C ASP A 166 18.42 6.66 1.75
N SER A 167 17.47 5.82 1.36
CA SER A 167 17.31 4.47 1.89
C SER A 167 17.03 3.49 0.78
N GLU A 168 17.38 2.23 1.03
CA GLU A 168 17.01 1.14 0.13
C GLU A 168 15.54 0.75 0.31
N LEU A 169 14.92 0.27 -0.76
CA LEU A 169 13.60 -0.36 -0.71
C LEU A 169 13.64 -1.62 0.19
N TYR A 170 14.70 -2.42 0.09
CA TYR A 170 14.96 -3.59 0.93
C TYR A 170 16.39 -4.09 0.73
N GLN A 171 16.89 -4.92 1.65
CA GLN A 171 18.20 -5.55 1.51
C GLN A 171 18.14 -6.67 0.47
N LYS A 172 19.09 -6.68 -0.47
CA LYS A 172 19.20 -7.72 -1.50
C LYS A 172 19.59 -9.05 -0.87
N GLY A 173 18.98 -10.14 -1.33
CA GLY A 173 19.47 -11.48 -1.03
C GLY A 173 18.38 -12.55 -1.00
N PRO A 174 18.75 -13.79 -0.64
CA PRO A 174 17.80 -14.87 -0.48
C PRO A 174 16.75 -14.52 0.57
N ALA A 175 15.52 -14.98 0.34
CA ALA A 175 14.41 -14.79 1.25
C ALA A 175 14.79 -15.11 2.68
N CYS A 176 14.47 -14.19 3.59
CA CYS A 176 14.71 -14.31 5.02
C CYS A 176 16.17 -14.45 5.48
N SER A 177 17.15 -14.31 4.60
CA SER A 177 18.57 -14.45 4.96
C SER A 177 19.05 -13.42 5.99
N THR A 178 18.30 -12.32 6.18
CA THR A 178 18.59 -11.29 7.19
C THR A 178 17.42 -11.05 8.16
N CYS A 179 16.47 -11.98 8.29
CA CYS A 179 15.47 -11.88 9.35
C CYS A 179 16.11 -12.13 10.72
N GLU A 180 15.78 -11.30 11.72
CA GLU A 180 16.36 -11.45 13.07
C GLU A 180 15.87 -12.69 13.82
N LYS A 181 14.60 -13.08 13.68
CA LYS A 181 13.97 -14.10 14.57
C LYS A 181 12.99 -15.06 13.91
N ASN A 182 12.25 -14.64 12.90
CA ASN A 182 11.18 -15.48 12.33
C ASN A 182 11.00 -15.22 10.84
N CYS A 183 10.96 -16.31 10.06
CA CYS A 183 10.62 -16.31 8.64
C CYS A 183 9.25 -16.96 8.48
N TYR A 184 8.20 -16.14 8.43
CA TYR A 184 6.83 -16.59 8.27
C TYR A 184 6.64 -17.28 6.92
N LYS A 185 6.14 -18.52 6.97
CA LYS A 185 5.91 -19.39 5.80
C LYS A 185 7.14 -19.56 4.90
N ASN A 186 8.35 -19.41 5.45
CA ASN A 186 9.61 -19.42 4.68
C ASN A 186 9.71 -18.32 3.60
N VAL A 187 8.90 -17.26 3.70
CA VAL A 187 8.86 -16.20 2.70
C VAL A 187 9.10 -14.82 3.30
N LEU A 188 8.43 -14.41 4.38
CA LEU A 188 8.52 -13.03 4.87
C LEU A 188 9.07 -12.98 6.29
N CYS A 189 9.90 -11.97 6.59
CA CYS A 189 10.32 -11.71 7.96
C CYS A 189 9.10 -11.35 8.82
N LYS A 190 9.00 -11.93 10.00
CA LYS A 190 7.95 -11.60 10.96
C LYS A 190 8.59 -11.13 12.25
N LYS A 191 8.18 -9.95 12.71
CA LYS A 191 8.55 -9.48 14.04
C LYS A 191 7.83 -10.30 15.12
N PRO A 192 8.45 -10.47 16.30
CA PRO A 192 7.80 -11.10 17.44
C PRO A 192 6.44 -10.49 17.78
#